data_AF-A0A4Q4P759-F1
#
_entry.id   AF-A0A4Q4P759-F1
#
_cell.length_a   1.000
_cell.length_b   1.000
_cell.length_c   1.000
_cell.angle_alpha   90.00
_cell.angle_beta   90.00
_cell.angle_gamma   90.00
#
_symmetry.space_group_name_H-M   'P 1'
#
loop_
_entity.id
_entity.type
_entity.pdbx_description
1 polymer ?
#
loop_
_entity_poly.entity_id
_entity_poly.type
_entity_poly.pdbx_seq_one_letter_code
_entity_poly.pdbx_strand_id
1 'polypeptide(L)'
;MVRKLKHHEQKLLKKVDFNTYKSDNDHREAAVMRRYAIQGRDDYRKYNQLAGSLRQLAHRVAALDPSDPFRHKQEDLILEKLFSMGLLGTGGGGRGKLSDVEHKLTVSAFARRRLPVVMTRLRMADHVQSAVTLVEQGHVRVGTDVVTDPAYLVTRNMEDFVTWVDSSKIKRNIMKYRDKLDDFELEAL
;
A
#
# COMPACT_ATOMS: atom_id res chain seq x y z
N MET A 1 9.97 -32.06 2.50
CA MET A 1 11.24 -31.50 1.97
C MET A 1 12.03 -32.61 1.31
N VAL A 2 12.64 -32.34 0.15
CA VAL A 2 13.45 -33.34 -0.58
C VAL A 2 14.83 -33.46 0.08
N ARG A 3 15.43 -34.66 0.03
CA ARG A 3 16.79 -34.88 0.54
C ARG A 3 17.81 -33.99 -0.19
N LYS A 4 18.90 -33.64 0.49
CA LYS A 4 20.04 -32.96 -0.14
C LYS A 4 20.68 -33.87 -1.20
N LEU A 5 20.88 -33.33 -2.41
CA LEU A 5 21.53 -34.03 -3.51
C LEU A 5 23.03 -34.20 -3.25
N LYS A 6 23.59 -35.35 -3.64
CA LYS A 6 25.05 -35.59 -3.65
C LYS A 6 25.69 -34.77 -4.78
N HIS A 7 27.01 -34.58 -4.72
CA HIS A 7 27.76 -33.76 -5.69
C HIS A 7 27.50 -34.17 -7.16
N HIS A 8 27.50 -35.46 -7.48
CA HIS A 8 27.24 -35.95 -8.83
C HIS A 8 25.79 -35.72 -9.27
N GLU A 9 24.83 -35.88 -8.36
CA GLU A 9 23.40 -35.66 -8.60
C GLU A 9 23.13 -34.16 -8.87
N GLN A 10 23.74 -33.27 -8.08
CA GLN A 10 23.62 -31.82 -8.27
C GLN A 10 24.27 -31.36 -9.59
N LYS A 11 25.36 -32.02 -10.02
CA LYS A 11 26.01 -31.72 -11.31
C LYS A 11 25.12 -32.07 -12.50
N LEU A 12 24.29 -33.11 -12.39
CA LEU A 12 23.28 -33.50 -13.40
C LEU A 12 22.02 -32.63 -13.30
N LEU A 13 21.55 -32.36 -12.08
CA LEU A 13 20.27 -31.70 -11.79
C LEU A 13 20.44 -30.21 -11.44
N LYS A 14 21.29 -29.48 -12.18
CA LYS A 14 21.61 -28.07 -11.86
C LYS A 14 20.43 -27.10 -11.91
N LYS A 15 19.43 -27.40 -12.75
CA LYS A 15 18.24 -26.55 -12.97
C LYS A 15 17.04 -27.00 -12.16
N VAL A 16 17.17 -28.08 -11.38
CA VAL A 16 16.06 -28.65 -10.61
C VAL A 16 15.97 -27.92 -9.29
N ASP A 17 14.94 -27.10 -9.16
CA ASP A 17 14.42 -26.62 -7.89
C ASP A 17 12.90 -26.79 -7.91
N PHE A 18 12.36 -27.36 -6.85
CA PHE A 18 10.91 -27.56 -6.68
C PHE A 18 10.25 -26.39 -5.95
N ASN A 19 11.04 -25.51 -5.33
CA ASN A 19 10.53 -24.37 -4.59
C ASN A 19 10.48 -23.11 -5.45
N THR A 20 11.58 -22.75 -6.12
CA THR A 20 11.66 -21.53 -6.93
C THR A 20 11.66 -21.85 -8.43
N TYR A 21 10.54 -21.58 -9.09
CA TYR A 21 10.49 -21.62 -10.55
C TYR A 21 10.83 -20.25 -11.13
N LYS A 22 11.36 -20.22 -12.37
CA LYS A 22 11.64 -18.95 -13.07
C LYS A 22 10.39 -18.09 -13.28
N SER A 23 9.22 -18.72 -13.38
CA SER A 23 7.92 -18.04 -13.46
C SER A 23 7.55 -17.27 -12.19
N ASP A 24 8.12 -17.66 -11.05
CA ASP A 24 7.68 -17.16 -9.74
C ASP A 24 8.32 -15.81 -9.39
N ASN A 25 9.29 -15.36 -10.19
CA ASN A 25 9.99 -14.08 -10.04
C ASN A 25 10.46 -13.86 -8.58
N ASP A 26 11.21 -14.84 -8.08
CA ASP A 26 11.75 -14.89 -6.71
C ASP A 26 10.70 -14.77 -5.60
N HIS A 27 9.48 -15.26 -5.85
CA HIS A 27 8.34 -15.16 -4.92
C HIS A 27 8.06 -13.74 -4.45
N ARG A 28 8.33 -12.73 -5.29
CA ARG A 28 8.13 -11.32 -4.96
C ARG A 28 6.70 -11.02 -4.53
N GLU A 29 5.73 -11.67 -5.17
CA GLU A 29 4.30 -11.61 -4.79
C GLU A 29 4.11 -12.00 -3.32
N ALA A 30 4.55 -13.20 -2.93
CA ALA A 30 4.42 -13.70 -1.57
C ALA A 30 5.17 -12.81 -0.55
N ALA A 31 6.34 -12.31 -0.90
CA ALA A 31 7.12 -11.42 -0.04
C ALA A 31 6.39 -10.09 0.22
N VAL A 32 5.81 -9.47 -0.81
CA VAL A 32 5.04 -8.22 -0.67
C VAL A 32 3.74 -8.46 0.08
N MET A 33 3.02 -9.53 -0.23
CA MET A 33 1.78 -9.87 0.47
C MET A 33 2.01 -10.08 1.97
N ARG A 34 3.04 -10.85 2.35
CA ARG A 34 3.40 -11.07 3.75
C ARG A 34 3.81 -9.77 4.45
N ARG A 35 4.59 -8.92 3.78
CA ARG A 35 5.08 -7.66 4.36
C ARG A 35 3.96 -6.68 4.69
N TYR A 36 2.94 -6.59 3.84
CA TYR A 36 1.85 -5.63 3.99
C TYR A 36 0.52 -6.27 4.42
N ALA A 37 0.55 -7.52 4.89
CA ALA A 37 -0.63 -8.29 5.31
C ALA A 37 -1.77 -8.25 4.27
N ILE A 38 -1.44 -8.41 2.99
CA ILE A 38 -2.45 -8.46 1.92
C ILE A 38 -3.14 -9.83 1.96
N GLN A 39 -4.46 -9.83 2.19
CA GLN A 39 -5.26 -11.05 2.30
C GLN A 39 -5.58 -11.67 0.94
N GLY A 40 -6.03 -10.84 -0.02
CA GLY A 40 -6.40 -11.29 -1.35
C GLY A 40 -5.21 -11.39 -2.29
N ARG A 41 -4.99 -12.57 -2.91
CA ARG A 41 -3.97 -12.72 -3.96
C ARG A 41 -4.29 -11.88 -5.19
N ASP A 42 -5.58 -11.72 -5.50
CA ASP A 42 -6.05 -10.88 -6.61
C ASP A 42 -5.70 -9.41 -6.44
N ASP A 43 -5.62 -8.89 -5.21
CA ASP A 43 -5.24 -7.50 -4.95
C ASP A 43 -3.83 -7.22 -5.49
N TYR A 44 -2.89 -8.13 -5.23
CA TYR A 44 -1.52 -7.98 -5.73
C TYR A 44 -1.50 -7.95 -7.26
N ARG A 45 -2.25 -8.84 -7.91
CA ARG A 45 -2.35 -8.90 -9.37
C ARG A 45 -2.97 -7.61 -9.94
N LYS A 46 -4.06 -7.12 -9.36
CA LYS A 46 -4.73 -5.87 -9.75
C LYS A 46 -3.79 -4.68 -9.61
N TYR A 47 -3.08 -4.54 -8.49
CA TYR A 47 -2.10 -3.48 -8.30
C TYR A 47 -0.92 -3.56 -9.27
N ASN A 48 -0.47 -4.78 -9.60
CA ASN A 48 0.61 -4.96 -10.57
C ASN A 48 0.18 -4.56 -11.99
N GLN A 49 -1.06 -4.91 -12.38
CA GLN A 49 -1.63 -4.48 -13.66
C GLN A 49 -1.79 -2.96 -13.73
N LEU A 50 -2.32 -2.32 -12.67
CA LEU A 50 -2.46 -0.87 -12.59
C LEU A 50 -1.10 -0.14 -12.63
N ALA A 51 -0.10 -0.65 -11.91
CA ALA A 51 1.25 -0.10 -11.98
C ALA A 51 1.83 -0.25 -13.40
N GLY A 52 1.60 -1.40 -14.05
CA GLY A 52 2.01 -1.64 -15.43
C GLY A 52 1.37 -0.68 -16.43
N SER A 53 0.05 -0.48 -16.36
CA SER A 53 -0.67 0.44 -17.26
C SER A 53 -0.24 1.88 -17.07
N LEU A 54 0.01 2.31 -15.82
CA LEU A 54 0.49 3.66 -15.51
C LEU A 54 1.92 3.89 -16.02
N ARG A 55 2.81 2.89 -15.88
CA ARG A 55 4.17 2.97 -16.47
C ARG A 55 4.12 3.01 -17.99
N GLN A 56 3.24 2.22 -18.62
CA GLN A 56 3.08 2.25 -20.07
C GLN A 56 2.56 3.61 -20.54
N LEU A 57 1.63 4.21 -19.80
CA LEU A 57 1.16 5.57 -20.08
C LEU A 57 2.32 6.58 -19.97
N ALA A 58 3.09 6.53 -18.89
CA ALA A 58 4.25 7.41 -18.70
C ALA A 58 5.29 7.25 -19.82
N HIS A 59 5.57 6.01 -20.25
CA HIS A 59 6.48 5.74 -21.37
C HIS A 59 5.96 6.32 -22.69
N ARG A 60 4.65 6.22 -22.97
CA ARG A 60 4.04 6.81 -24.17
C ARG A 60 4.11 8.34 -24.15
N VAL A 61 3.92 8.95 -22.99
CA VAL A 61 4.05 10.40 -22.81
C VAL A 61 5.51 10.84 -22.99
N ALA A 62 6.46 10.08 -22.45
CA ALA A 62 7.89 10.35 -22.60
C ALA A 62 8.37 10.25 -24.05
N ALA A 63 7.72 9.42 -24.87
CA ALA A 63 8.02 9.24 -26.28
C ALA A 63 7.49 10.37 -27.19
N LEU A 64 6.65 11.27 -26.69
CA LEU A 64 6.21 12.46 -27.43
C LEU A 64 7.34 13.49 -27.54
N ASP A 65 7.21 14.42 -28.48
CA ASP A 65 8.18 15.51 -28.64
C ASP A 65 8.28 16.33 -27.34
N PRO A 66 9.50 16.65 -26.85
CA PRO A 66 9.69 17.43 -25.63
C PRO A 66 9.06 18.83 -25.65
N SER A 67 8.79 19.38 -26.84
CA SER A 67 8.26 20.75 -27.02
C SER A 67 6.74 20.79 -27.10
N ASP A 68 6.07 19.64 -27.16
CA ASP A 68 4.62 19.56 -27.31
C ASP A 68 3.91 20.00 -26.01
N PRO A 69 3.03 21.02 -26.04
CA PRO A 69 2.25 21.43 -24.87
C PRO A 69 1.36 20.32 -24.32
N PHE A 70 0.93 19.36 -25.14
CA PHE A 70 0.14 18.21 -24.68
C PHE A 70 0.94 17.32 -23.73
N ARG A 71 2.24 17.12 -24.01
CA ARG A 71 3.15 16.34 -23.16
C ARG A 71 3.25 16.96 -21.78
N HIS A 72 3.56 18.25 -21.69
CA HIS A 72 3.66 18.95 -20.41
C HIS A 72 2.38 18.89 -19.59
N LYS A 73 1.24 19.14 -20.24
CA LYS A 73 -0.08 19.05 -19.57
C LYS A 73 -0.34 17.65 -19.02
N GLN A 74 -0.04 16.62 -19.79
CA GLN A 74 -0.28 15.24 -19.38
C GLN A 74 0.70 14.77 -18.30
N GLU A 75 1.97 15.19 -18.38
CA GLU A 75 2.98 14.96 -17.34
C GLU A 75 2.53 15.56 -16.01
N ASP A 76 2.12 16.83 -16.00
CA ASP A 76 1.63 17.52 -14.80
C ASP A 76 0.41 16.82 -14.19
N LEU A 77 -0.57 16.44 -15.01
CA LEU A 77 -1.78 15.74 -14.55
C LEU A 77 -1.46 14.37 -13.91
N ILE A 78 -0.57 13.58 -14.52
CA ILE A 78 -0.17 12.27 -13.99
C ILE A 78 0.55 12.46 -12.66
N LEU A 79 1.51 13.38 -12.60
CA LEU A 79 2.32 13.63 -11.41
C LEU A 79 1.46 14.17 -10.26
N GLU A 80 0.56 15.11 -10.54
CA GLU A 80 -0.36 15.66 -9.55
C GLU A 80 -1.30 14.59 -9.01
N LYS A 81 -1.89 13.76 -9.88
CA LYS A 81 -2.80 12.69 -9.45
C LYS A 81 -2.08 11.62 -8.62
N LEU A 82 -0.89 11.20 -9.02
CA LEU A 82 -0.11 10.21 -8.27
C LEU A 82 0.41 10.77 -6.94
N PHE A 83 0.69 12.07 -6.90
CA PHE A 83 1.07 12.77 -5.68
C PHE A 83 -0.10 12.86 -4.70
N SER A 84 -1.29 13.29 -5.16
CA SER A 84 -2.48 13.41 -4.32
C SER A 84 -2.95 12.06 -3.74
N MET A 85 -2.81 10.98 -4.53
CA MET A 85 -3.03 9.61 -4.04
C MET A 85 -1.93 9.09 -3.10
N GLY A 86 -0.77 9.75 -3.05
CA GLY A 86 0.33 9.37 -2.16
C GLY A 86 1.21 8.21 -2.63
N LEU A 87 1.11 7.83 -3.91
CA LEU A 87 1.90 6.74 -4.50
C LEU A 87 3.33 7.17 -4.80
N LEU A 88 3.53 8.44 -5.15
CA LEU A 88 4.83 9.07 -5.30
C LEU A 88 5.13 9.95 -4.09
N GLY A 89 6.37 9.90 -3.61
CA GLY A 89 6.90 10.81 -2.59
C GLY A 89 7.23 12.18 -3.18
N THR A 90 7.51 13.15 -2.30
CA THR A 90 8.12 14.41 -2.73
C THR A 90 9.60 14.12 -3.04
N GLY A 91 9.97 14.06 -4.32
CA GLY A 91 11.40 14.12 -4.68
C GLY A 91 11.95 15.48 -4.24
N GLY A 92 13.20 15.53 -3.78
CA GLY A 92 13.82 16.69 -3.13
C GLY A 92 13.79 17.99 -3.94
N GLY A 93 12.64 18.69 -3.92
CA GLY A 93 12.44 19.99 -4.56
C GLY A 93 10.99 20.31 -5.01
N GLY A 94 10.05 19.36 -5.04
CA GLY A 94 8.69 19.60 -5.56
C GLY A 94 8.21 18.48 -6.47
N ARG A 95 6.98 18.59 -7.02
CA ARG A 95 6.26 17.59 -7.85
C ARG A 95 7.22 16.61 -8.55
N GLY A 96 7.11 15.32 -8.22
CA GLY A 96 8.08 14.29 -8.64
C GLY A 96 8.37 14.25 -10.14
N LYS A 97 9.42 13.55 -10.56
CA LYS A 97 9.81 13.49 -11.97
C LYS A 97 9.03 12.41 -12.72
N LEU A 98 8.89 12.50 -14.05
CA LEU A 98 8.28 11.43 -14.84
C LEU A 98 9.04 10.09 -14.68
N SER A 99 10.36 10.14 -14.51
CA SER A 99 11.19 8.98 -14.17
C SER A 99 10.81 8.30 -12.84
N ASP A 100 10.23 9.05 -11.90
CA ASP A 100 9.74 8.48 -10.64
C ASP A 100 8.53 7.57 -10.88
N VAL A 101 7.72 7.85 -11.92
CA VAL A 101 6.61 6.97 -12.30
C VAL A 101 7.14 5.62 -12.76
N GLU A 102 8.24 5.58 -13.52
CA GLU A 102 8.79 4.31 -14.01
C GLU A 102 9.41 3.48 -12.89
N HIS A 103 10.24 4.11 -12.05
CA HIS A 103 11.04 3.38 -11.06
C HIS A 103 10.37 3.24 -9.68
N LYS A 104 9.62 4.25 -9.23
CA LYS A 104 9.07 4.30 -7.86
C LYS A 104 7.62 3.82 -7.77
N LEU A 105 6.85 3.89 -8.85
CA LEU A 105 5.48 3.35 -8.88
C LEU A 105 5.54 1.83 -8.88
N THR A 106 5.44 1.21 -7.71
CA THR A 106 5.51 -0.25 -7.52
C THR A 106 4.25 -0.75 -6.83
N VAL A 107 4.00 -2.06 -6.86
CA VAL A 107 2.90 -2.67 -6.08
C VAL A 107 3.02 -2.33 -4.60
N SER A 108 4.25 -2.28 -4.07
CA SER A 108 4.53 -1.85 -2.70
C SER A 108 4.16 -0.39 -2.43
N ALA A 109 4.14 0.48 -3.45
CA ALA A 109 3.67 1.86 -3.28
C ALA A 109 2.15 1.90 -3.02
N PHE A 110 1.36 1.10 -3.76
CA PHE A 110 -0.07 0.93 -3.50
C PHE A 110 -0.33 0.26 -2.15
N ALA A 111 0.40 -0.82 -1.85
CA ALA A 111 0.24 -1.55 -0.59
C ALA A 111 0.52 -0.67 0.64
N ARG A 112 1.47 0.27 0.55
CA ARG A 112 1.76 1.24 1.62
C ARG A 112 0.66 2.29 1.83
N ARG A 113 -0.25 2.49 0.88
CA ARG A 113 -1.42 3.39 1.00
C ARG A 113 -2.68 2.68 1.48
N ARG A 114 -2.64 1.36 1.71
CA ARG A 114 -3.75 0.64 2.35
C ARG A 114 -3.95 1.14 3.78
N LEU A 115 -5.20 1.22 4.21
CA LEU A 115 -5.59 1.74 5.52
C LEU A 115 -4.81 1.11 6.69
N PRO A 116 -4.63 -0.22 6.80
CA PRO A 116 -3.88 -0.82 7.90
C PRO A 116 -2.42 -0.36 7.98
N VAL A 117 -1.76 -0.18 6.82
CA VAL A 117 -0.35 0.24 6.76
C VAL A 117 -0.21 1.71 7.14
N VAL A 118 -1.17 2.54 6.72
CA VAL A 118 -1.24 3.96 7.11
C VAL A 118 -1.48 4.09 8.62
N MET A 119 -2.39 3.28 9.19
CA MET A 119 -2.62 3.25 10.64
C MET A 119 -1.36 2.90 11.45
N THR A 120 -0.58 1.90 11.00
CA THR A 120 0.68 1.57 11.66
C THR A 120 1.69 2.71 11.57
N ARG A 121 1.73 3.43 10.44
CA ARG A 121 2.58 4.63 10.29
C ARG A 121 2.15 5.77 11.21
N LEU A 122 0.85 5.96 11.41
CA LEU A 122 0.25 6.93 12.33
C LEU A 122 0.33 6.49 13.81
N ARG A 123 0.94 5.33 14.10
CA ARG A 123 1.02 4.73 15.45
C ARG A 123 -0.34 4.49 16.10
N MET A 124 -1.38 4.24 15.30
CA MET A 124 -2.69 3.78 15.81
C MET A 124 -2.68 2.30 16.17
N ALA A 125 -1.80 1.52 15.55
CA ALA A 125 -1.59 0.10 15.83
C ALA A 125 -0.10 -0.23 15.70
N ASP A 126 0.39 -1.13 16.55
CA ASP A 126 1.82 -1.49 16.58
C ASP A 126 2.24 -2.37 15.40
N HIS A 127 1.32 -3.19 14.90
CA HIS A 127 1.56 -4.16 13.84
C HIS A 127 0.50 -4.06 12.75
N VAL A 128 0.89 -4.34 11.51
CA VAL A 128 -0.03 -4.29 10.36
C VAL A 128 -1.12 -5.35 10.50
N GLN A 129 -0.81 -6.55 11.02
CA GLN A 129 -1.83 -7.58 11.25
C GLN A 129 -2.87 -7.12 12.28
N SER A 130 -2.45 -6.47 13.36
CA SER A 130 -3.37 -5.89 14.34
C SER A 130 -4.20 -4.76 13.72
N ALA A 131 -3.60 -3.92 12.88
CA ALA A 131 -4.36 -2.88 12.17
C ALA A 131 -5.44 -3.49 11.26
N VAL A 132 -5.15 -4.61 10.58
CA VAL A 132 -6.15 -5.32 9.75
C VAL A 132 -7.33 -5.78 10.61
N THR A 133 -7.08 -6.45 11.73
CA THR A 133 -8.18 -6.94 12.59
C THR A 133 -9.02 -5.81 13.17
N LEU A 134 -8.41 -4.67 13.51
CA LEU A 134 -9.13 -3.50 14.00
C LEU A 134 -10.02 -2.84 12.94
N VAL A 135 -9.57 -2.83 11.69
CA VAL A 135 -10.37 -2.36 10.55
C VAL A 135 -11.53 -3.31 10.29
N GLU A 136 -11.29 -4.62 10.25
CA GLU A 136 -12.34 -5.63 10.03
C GLU A 136 -13.42 -5.60 11.13
N GLN A 137 -13.03 -5.30 12.37
CA GLN A 137 -13.95 -5.11 13.50
C GLN A 137 -14.75 -3.79 13.41
N GLY A 138 -14.42 -2.88 12.49
CA GLY A 138 -15.12 -1.62 12.31
C GLY A 138 -14.77 -0.56 13.37
N HIS A 139 -13.58 -0.61 13.95
CA HIS A 139 -13.16 0.38 14.96
C HIS A 139 -12.62 1.70 14.36
N VAL A 140 -12.41 1.73 13.05
CA VAL A 140 -11.74 2.81 12.33
C VAL A 140 -12.71 3.48 11.37
N ARG A 141 -12.68 4.82 11.33
CA ARG A 141 -13.36 5.63 10.32
C ARG A 141 -12.37 6.50 9.56
N VAL A 142 -12.72 6.84 8.33
CA VAL A 142 -11.99 7.82 7.53
C VAL A 142 -12.97 8.96 7.23
N GLY A 143 -12.73 10.12 7.84
CA GLY A 143 -13.71 11.20 7.84
C GLY A 143 -14.93 10.83 8.67
N THR A 144 -16.11 10.82 8.06
CA THR A 144 -17.38 10.47 8.71
C THR A 144 -17.69 8.99 8.68
N ASP A 145 -17.14 8.26 7.71
CA ASP A 145 -17.63 6.93 7.36
C ASP A 145 -16.76 5.84 7.99
N VAL A 146 -17.42 4.83 8.57
CA VAL A 146 -16.76 3.65 9.14
C VAL A 146 -16.26 2.76 8.00
N VAL A 147 -14.97 2.41 8.03
CA VAL A 147 -14.35 1.57 7.00
C VAL A 147 -14.09 0.19 7.57
N THR A 148 -14.68 -0.82 6.94
CA THR A 148 -14.51 -2.23 7.32
C THR A 148 -13.58 -3.01 6.38
N ASP A 149 -13.27 -2.47 5.19
CA ASP A 149 -12.40 -3.11 4.20
C ASP A 149 -10.92 -2.71 4.40
N PRO A 150 -10.01 -3.66 4.74
CA PRO A 150 -8.57 -3.40 4.83
C PRO A 150 -7.89 -3.03 3.50
N ALA A 151 -8.55 -3.25 2.36
CA ALA A 151 -8.08 -2.84 1.04
C ALA A 151 -8.35 -1.37 0.72
N TYR A 152 -9.08 -0.64 1.57
CA TYR A 152 -9.33 0.78 1.39
C TYR A 152 -8.02 1.58 1.24
N LEU A 153 -7.91 2.34 0.14
CA LEU A 153 -6.72 3.11 -0.20
C LEU A 153 -6.88 4.56 0.27
N VAL A 154 -6.09 4.93 1.27
CA VAL A 154 -6.14 6.28 1.87
C VAL A 154 -5.33 7.23 1.00
N THR A 155 -5.92 8.32 0.53
CA THR A 155 -5.21 9.41 -0.18
C THR A 155 -4.46 10.31 0.80
N ARG A 156 -3.53 11.15 0.35
CA ARG A 156 -2.76 12.02 1.27
C ARG A 156 -3.66 12.93 2.08
N ASN A 157 -4.66 13.53 1.42
CA ASN A 157 -5.57 14.46 2.07
C ASN A 157 -6.51 13.76 3.08
N MET A 158 -6.84 12.49 2.82
CA MET A 158 -7.69 11.71 3.72
C MET A 158 -6.93 11.10 4.91
N GLU A 159 -5.59 11.14 4.89
CA GLU A 159 -4.75 10.58 5.95
C GLU A 159 -4.98 11.28 7.29
N ASP A 160 -5.21 12.59 7.28
CA ASP A 160 -5.46 13.38 8.49
C ASP A 160 -6.82 13.09 9.14
N PHE A 161 -7.75 12.51 8.38
CA PHE A 161 -9.10 12.16 8.84
C PHE A 161 -9.24 10.70 9.27
N VAL A 162 -8.15 9.93 9.29
CA VAL A 162 -8.15 8.55 9.81
C VAL A 162 -8.19 8.59 11.33
N THR A 163 -9.34 8.22 11.91
CA THR A 163 -9.56 8.27 13.36
C THR A 163 -10.34 7.06 13.86
N TRP A 164 -10.38 6.87 15.17
CA TRP A 164 -11.27 5.87 15.78
C TRP A 164 -12.73 6.30 15.67
N VAL A 165 -13.62 5.33 15.54
CA VAL A 165 -15.06 5.56 15.72
C VAL A 165 -15.32 6.04 17.15
N ASP A 166 -16.28 6.95 17.34
CA ASP A 166 -16.54 7.58 18.64
C ASP A 166 -17.01 6.57 19.69
N SER A 167 -17.83 5.60 19.31
CA SER A 167 -18.29 4.49 20.16
C SER A 167 -17.26 3.37 20.34
N SER A 168 -16.04 3.51 19.78
CA SER A 168 -15.03 2.46 19.84
C SER A 168 -14.51 2.24 21.26
N LYS A 169 -14.49 0.97 21.70
CA LYS A 169 -13.87 0.55 22.96
C LYS A 169 -12.37 0.90 23.02
N ILE A 170 -11.71 0.96 21.87
CA ILE A 170 -10.30 1.32 21.78
C ILE A 170 -10.09 2.79 22.11
N LYS A 171 -10.94 3.67 21.56
CA LYS A 171 -10.94 5.10 21.90
C LYS A 171 -11.15 5.28 23.39
N ARG A 172 -12.12 4.57 23.98
CA ARG A 172 -12.38 4.58 25.43
C ARG A 172 -11.16 4.16 26.24
N ASN A 173 -10.50 3.07 25.86
CA ASN A 173 -9.30 2.59 26.56
C ASN A 173 -8.14 3.59 26.48
N ILE A 174 -7.95 4.23 25.32
CA ILE A 174 -6.92 5.27 25.14
C ILE A 174 -7.23 6.49 26.02
N MET A 175 -8.48 6.97 26.04
CA MET A 175 -8.87 8.13 26.83
C MET A 175 -8.79 7.85 28.33
N LYS A 176 -9.18 6.64 28.76
CA LYS A 176 -9.02 6.17 30.14
C LYS A 176 -7.55 6.11 30.55
N TYR A 177 -6.68 5.59 29.69
CA TYR A 177 -5.24 5.55 29.95
C TYR A 177 -4.62 6.95 30.08
N ARG A 178 -5.20 7.96 29.41
CA ARG A 178 -4.76 9.35 29.47
C ARG A 178 -5.46 10.17 30.55
N ASP A 179 -6.30 9.55 31.39
CA ASP A 179 -7.15 10.20 32.40
C ASP A 179 -8.02 11.34 31.84
N LYS A 180 -8.45 11.22 30.58
CA LYS A 180 -9.29 12.19 29.86
C LYS A 180 -10.63 11.60 29.44
N LEU A 181 -11.07 10.56 30.14
CA LEU A 181 -12.34 9.92 29.84
C LEU A 181 -13.48 10.84 30.30
N ASP A 182 -14.23 11.36 29.34
CA ASP A 182 -15.49 12.04 29.59
C ASP A 182 -16.64 11.08 29.25
N ASP A 183 -17.44 10.72 30.25
CA ASP A 183 -18.53 9.77 30.10
C ASP A 183 -19.76 10.39 29.40
N PHE A 184 -19.86 11.74 29.34
CA PHE A 184 -20.96 12.43 28.67
C PHE A 184 -20.94 12.24 27.15
N GLU A 185 -19.75 12.28 26.54
CA GLU A 185 -19.57 12.06 25.09
C GLU A 185 -19.84 10.60 24.67
N LEU A 186 -19.83 9.66 25.62
CA LEU A 186 -20.02 8.23 25.34
C LEU A 186 -21.49 7.80 25.32
N GLU A 187 -22.38 8.54 26.00
CA GLU A 187 -23.83 8.24 26.07
C GLU A 187 -24.64 8.94 24.96
N ALA A 188 -24.01 9.87 24.22
CA ALA A 188 -24.69 10.71 23.22
C ALA A 188 -24.86 10.05 21.82
N LEU A 189 -24.64 8.74 21.69
CA LEU A 189 -24.73 7.97 20.43
C LEU A 189 -25.46 6.64 20.63
#